data_AF-A0A7S0G184-F1
#
_entry.id   AF-A0A7S0G184-F1
#
_cell.length_a   1.000
_cell.length_b   1.000
_cell.length_c   1.000
_cell.angle_alpha   90.00
_cell.angle_beta   90.00
_cell.angle_gamma   90.00
#
_symmetry.space_group_name_H-M   'P 1'
#
loop_
_entity.id
_entity.type
_entity.pdbx_description
1 polymer ?
#
loop_
_entity_poly.entity_id
_entity_poly.type
_entity_poly.pdbx_seq_one_letter_code
_entity_poly.pdbx_strand_id
1 'polypeptide(L)'
;FLLCGYPPFSKKRDESLFASAELLTKIKLGKFSFPRKDWGNVSEDAKDLIRMLLKKDSRVRCTAIEAVNHVWVRSNAPRAKKVPLGASLLDHLRGFRSLHKLKKAALHVIAWHLEESQIETVRDTFMELNTGGDGLLRLSELKSGVAQVLSQTGVKDIPADLKQIMVEVDTNGSGVIDYTEFITVMLDKKQYMQEEACWSAFRAFDRDGDGKISMQELEQVLNGDHVEKAMGQQAIKKLMREVDSNRDGEIDFQEFMQMMR
;
A
#
# COMPACT_ATOMS: atom_id res chain seq x y z
N PHE A 1 -19.85 13.21 -10.38
CA PHE A 1 -18.79 14.06 -10.95
C PHE A 1 -18.08 13.35 -12.09
N LEU A 2 -17.28 12.30 -11.88
CA LEU A 2 -16.51 11.62 -12.93
C LEU A 2 -17.30 11.31 -14.22
N LEU A 3 -18.55 10.86 -14.10
CA LEU A 3 -19.37 10.45 -15.26
C LEU A 3 -20.12 11.58 -15.98
N CYS A 4 -20.26 12.77 -15.37
CA CYS A 4 -21.12 13.84 -15.90
C CYS A 4 -20.53 15.25 -15.78
N GLY A 5 -19.36 15.41 -15.17
CA GLY A 5 -18.66 16.70 -15.01
C GLY A 5 -19.20 17.63 -13.92
N TYR A 6 -20.21 17.22 -13.14
CA TYR A 6 -20.77 18.05 -12.04
C TYR A 6 -21.14 17.23 -10.79
N PRO A 7 -21.21 17.87 -9.60
CA PRO A 7 -21.62 17.18 -8.38
C PRO A 7 -23.13 16.92 -8.37
N PRO A 8 -23.60 15.82 -7.75
CA PRO A 8 -25.02 15.46 -7.70
C PRO A 8 -25.88 16.47 -6.92
N PHE A 9 -25.24 17.28 -6.06
CA PHE A 9 -25.84 18.41 -5.37
C PHE A 9 -25.06 19.66 -5.79
N SER A 10 -25.67 20.49 -6.64
CA SER A 10 -25.03 21.69 -7.20
C SER A 10 -25.90 22.94 -7.00
N LYS A 11 -25.23 24.10 -7.10
CA LYS A 11 -25.84 25.43 -7.07
C LYS A 11 -26.34 25.80 -8.46
N LYS A 12 -27.25 26.78 -8.56
CA LYS A 12 -27.33 27.62 -9.76
C LYS A 12 -26.15 28.60 -9.73
N ARG A 13 -25.61 28.97 -10.88
CA ARG A 13 -24.23 29.47 -11.05
C ARG A 13 -23.88 30.82 -10.38
N ASP A 14 -24.83 31.56 -9.79
CA ASP A 14 -24.66 33.02 -9.64
C ASP A 14 -24.96 33.67 -8.28
N GLU A 15 -24.97 32.96 -7.14
CA GLU A 15 -25.23 33.65 -5.84
C GLU A 15 -24.21 33.32 -4.74
N SER A 16 -23.57 34.38 -4.24
CA SER A 16 -22.57 34.38 -3.16
C SER A 16 -23.22 34.50 -1.77
N LEU A 17 -22.46 34.08 -0.75
CA LEU A 17 -22.76 34.01 0.70
C LEU A 17 -23.87 33.05 1.21
N PHE A 18 -25.05 32.92 0.59
CA PHE A 18 -26.09 31.96 1.06
C PHE A 18 -25.90 30.51 0.56
N ALA A 19 -24.81 30.31 -0.17
CA ALA A 19 -24.57 29.16 -1.02
C ALA A 19 -24.26 27.87 -0.25
N SER A 20 -23.92 27.95 1.04
CA SER A 20 -23.74 26.79 1.91
C SER A 20 -25.07 26.25 2.42
N ALA A 21 -26.03 27.11 2.78
CA ALA A 21 -27.31 26.71 3.34
C ALA A 21 -28.20 25.96 2.33
N GLU A 22 -28.28 26.44 1.08
CA GLU A 22 -29.06 25.77 0.02
C GLU A 22 -28.43 24.42 -0.36
N LEU A 23 -27.10 24.37 -0.48
CA LEU A 23 -26.37 23.13 -0.76
C LEU A 23 -26.57 22.11 0.37
N LEU A 24 -26.41 22.53 1.63
CA LEU A 24 -26.67 21.70 2.79
C LEU A 24 -28.14 21.23 2.84
N THR A 25 -29.09 22.07 2.42
CA THR A 25 -30.50 21.69 2.32
C THR A 25 -30.70 20.60 1.27
N LYS A 26 -30.10 20.72 0.08
CA LYS A 26 -30.16 19.68 -0.96
C LYS A 26 -29.51 18.37 -0.53
N ILE A 27 -28.35 18.44 0.16
CA ILE A 27 -27.69 17.26 0.74
C ILE A 27 -28.58 16.62 1.81
N LYS A 28 -29.18 17.41 2.72
CA LYS A 28 -30.11 16.94 3.74
C LYS A 28 -31.37 16.32 3.14
N LEU A 29 -31.87 16.85 2.03
CA LEU A 29 -32.99 16.25 1.30
C LEU A 29 -32.60 14.92 0.64
N GLY A 30 -31.35 14.80 0.19
CA GLY A 30 -30.82 13.59 -0.45
C GLY A 30 -31.43 13.29 -1.82
N LYS A 31 -32.10 14.26 -2.43
CA LYS A 31 -32.71 14.13 -3.76
C LYS A 31 -31.68 14.50 -4.83
N PHE A 32 -31.38 13.55 -5.70
CA PHE A 32 -30.58 13.73 -6.91
C PHE A 32 -31.28 13.04 -8.08
N SER A 33 -30.85 13.36 -9.29
CA SER A 33 -31.44 12.82 -10.53
C SER A 33 -30.36 12.60 -11.59
N PHE A 34 -30.70 11.84 -12.63
CA PHE A 34 -29.85 11.59 -13.78
C PHE A 34 -30.48 12.21 -15.05
N PRO A 35 -30.31 13.52 -15.30
CA PRO A 35 -30.89 14.17 -16.47
C PRO A 35 -30.47 13.50 -17.77
N ARG A 36 -31.44 13.16 -18.64
CA ARG A 36 -31.20 12.43 -19.91
C ARG A 36 -30.16 13.12 -20.81
N LYS A 37 -30.08 14.45 -20.76
CA LYS A 37 -29.12 15.25 -21.53
C LYS A 37 -27.66 14.85 -21.26
N ASP A 38 -27.32 14.60 -19.99
CA ASP A 38 -25.93 14.32 -19.59
C ASP A 38 -25.70 12.83 -19.28
N TRP A 39 -26.77 12.11 -18.90
CA TRP A 39 -26.71 10.72 -18.44
C TRP A 39 -27.27 9.71 -19.46
N GLY A 40 -27.63 10.16 -20.66
CA GLY A 40 -28.22 9.32 -21.71
C GLY A 40 -27.31 8.17 -22.16
N ASN A 41 -25.99 8.39 -22.14
CA ASN A 41 -24.98 7.40 -22.55
C ASN A 41 -24.36 6.64 -21.37
N VAL A 42 -24.75 6.95 -20.14
CA VAL A 42 -24.25 6.26 -18.94
C VAL A 42 -25.12 5.03 -18.68
N SER A 43 -24.49 3.87 -18.46
CA SER A 43 -25.19 2.61 -18.22
C SER A 43 -26.05 2.65 -16.96
N GLU A 44 -27.13 1.85 -16.93
CA GLU A 44 -27.97 1.76 -15.73
C GLU A 44 -27.23 1.15 -14.55
N ASP A 45 -26.29 0.22 -14.77
CA ASP A 45 -25.46 -0.33 -13.69
C ASP A 45 -24.64 0.77 -12.99
N ALA A 46 -24.13 1.75 -13.73
CA ALA A 46 -23.39 2.88 -13.15
C ALA A 46 -24.32 3.75 -12.28
N LYS A 47 -25.53 4.02 -12.78
CA LYS A 47 -26.54 4.79 -12.07
C LYS A 47 -27.03 4.06 -10.83
N ASP A 48 -27.17 2.73 -10.92
CA ASP A 48 -27.59 1.89 -9.79
C ASP A 48 -26.57 1.92 -8.66
N LEU A 49 -25.29 1.76 -8.96
CA LEU A 49 -24.22 1.90 -7.98
C LEU A 49 -24.26 3.28 -7.29
N ILE A 50 -24.45 4.36 -8.05
CA ILE A 50 -24.58 5.71 -7.49
C ILE A 50 -25.80 5.81 -6.57
N ARG A 51 -26.93 5.19 -6.93
CA ARG A 51 -28.12 5.15 -6.07
C ARG A 51 -27.82 4.44 -4.75
N MET A 52 -27.11 3.32 -4.80
CA MET A 52 -26.70 2.56 -3.60
C MET A 52 -25.77 3.38 -2.69
N LEU A 53 -24.78 4.08 -3.27
CA LEU A 53 -23.80 4.90 -2.56
C LEU A 53 -24.41 6.18 -1.95
N LEU A 54 -25.38 6.79 -2.63
CA LEU A 54 -26.00 8.05 -2.21
C LEU A 54 -27.31 7.87 -1.42
N LYS A 55 -27.62 6.66 -0.96
CA LYS A 55 -28.76 6.43 -0.04
C LYS A 55 -28.62 7.30 1.21
N LYS A 56 -29.65 8.09 1.51
CA LYS A 56 -29.63 9.03 2.64
C LYS A 56 -29.46 8.33 3.99
N ASP A 57 -30.21 7.27 4.24
CA ASP A 57 -30.10 6.48 5.47
C ASP A 57 -28.84 5.60 5.41
N SER A 58 -27.92 5.81 6.36
CA SER A 58 -26.63 5.12 6.43
C SER A 58 -26.77 3.62 6.68
N ARG A 59 -27.88 3.17 7.29
CA ARG A 59 -28.10 1.75 7.61
C ARG A 59 -28.43 0.90 6.38
N VAL A 60 -28.89 1.55 5.30
CA VAL A 60 -29.27 0.90 4.04
C VAL A 60 -28.37 1.30 2.88
N ARG A 61 -27.47 2.26 3.09
CA ARG A 61 -26.41 2.64 2.16
C ARG A 61 -25.44 1.48 2.05
N CYS A 62 -25.01 1.17 0.83
CA CYS A 62 -24.07 0.07 0.66
C CYS A 62 -22.74 0.36 1.36
N THR A 63 -22.14 -0.70 1.88
CA THR A 63 -20.77 -0.68 2.39
C THR A 63 -19.76 -0.59 1.24
N ALA A 64 -18.52 -0.23 1.54
CA ALA A 64 -17.45 -0.22 0.55
C ALA A 64 -17.25 -1.58 -0.13
N ILE A 65 -17.38 -2.67 0.65
CA ILE A 65 -17.25 -4.06 0.16
C ILE A 65 -18.38 -4.40 -0.81
N GLU A 66 -19.62 -4.03 -0.51
CA GLU A 66 -20.75 -4.22 -1.41
C GLU A 66 -20.59 -3.38 -2.69
N ALA A 67 -20.08 -2.15 -2.57
CA ALA A 67 -19.85 -1.27 -3.72
C ALA A 67 -18.77 -1.83 -4.67
N VAL A 68 -17.65 -2.34 -4.13
CA VAL A 68 -16.58 -3.00 -4.93
C VAL A 68 -17.10 -4.24 -5.65
N ASN A 69 -18.01 -4.99 -5.02
CA ASN A 69 -18.60 -6.19 -5.61
C ASN A 69 -19.77 -5.91 -6.56
N HIS A 70 -20.18 -4.65 -6.73
CA HIS A 70 -21.26 -4.28 -7.64
C HIS A 70 -20.93 -4.60 -9.10
N VAL A 71 -21.93 -5.00 -9.88
CA VAL A 71 -21.77 -5.46 -11.29
C VAL A 71 -21.05 -4.43 -12.16
N TRP A 72 -21.34 -3.13 -11.96
CA TRP A 72 -20.67 -2.05 -12.67
C TRP A 72 -19.15 -2.05 -12.41
N VAL A 73 -18.72 -2.18 -11.15
CA VAL A 73 -17.30 -2.21 -10.79
C VAL A 73 -16.67 -3.48 -11.32
N ARG A 74 -17.25 -4.67 -11.07
CA ARG A 74 -16.66 -5.94 -11.53
C ARG A 74 -16.51 -6.06 -13.05
N SER A 75 -17.38 -5.37 -13.80
CA SER A 75 -17.36 -5.38 -15.27
C SER A 75 -16.37 -4.36 -15.87
N ASN A 76 -16.12 -3.24 -15.17
CA ASN A 76 -15.31 -2.13 -15.69
C ASN A 76 -13.98 -1.93 -14.96
N ALA A 77 -13.79 -2.55 -13.79
CA ALA A 77 -12.55 -2.45 -13.04
C ALA A 77 -11.39 -3.01 -13.88
N PRO A 78 -10.23 -2.33 -13.91
CA PRO A 78 -9.04 -2.88 -14.49
C PRO A 78 -8.78 -4.26 -13.89
N ARG A 79 -8.69 -5.26 -14.75
CA ARG A 79 -8.21 -6.57 -14.32
C ARG A 79 -6.70 -6.50 -14.33
N ALA A 80 -6.06 -7.11 -13.33
CA ALA A 80 -4.64 -7.38 -13.40
C ALA A 80 -4.34 -8.00 -14.77
N LYS A 81 -3.32 -7.48 -15.46
CA LYS A 81 -2.77 -8.20 -16.61
C LYS A 81 -2.40 -9.59 -16.09
N LYS A 82 -2.73 -10.65 -16.83
CA LYS A 82 -2.25 -11.99 -16.49
C LYS A 82 -0.74 -12.02 -16.68
N VAL A 83 -0.02 -11.58 -15.65
CA VAL A 83 1.43 -11.67 -15.58
C VAL A 83 1.69 -13.02 -14.94
N PRO A 84 2.40 -13.95 -15.58
CA PRO A 84 2.78 -15.18 -14.89
C PRO A 84 3.48 -14.80 -13.59
N LEU A 85 2.94 -15.21 -12.44
CA LEU A 85 3.59 -15.02 -11.15
C LEU A 85 5.04 -15.50 -11.29
N GLY A 86 5.98 -14.57 -11.19
CA GLY A 86 7.37 -14.84 -11.51
C GLY A 86 7.99 -15.83 -10.53
N ALA A 87 8.87 -16.71 -11.02
CA ALA A 87 9.68 -17.59 -10.16
C ALA A 87 10.48 -16.79 -9.11
N SER A 88 10.77 -15.52 -9.41
CA SER A 88 11.46 -14.58 -8.53
C SER A 88 10.65 -14.20 -7.29
N LEU A 89 9.33 -14.40 -7.23
CA LEU A 89 8.54 -14.07 -6.02
C LEU A 89 9.08 -14.78 -4.78
N LEU A 90 9.43 -16.07 -4.92
CA LEU A 90 10.01 -16.85 -3.82
C LEU A 90 11.41 -16.39 -3.45
N ASP A 91 12.20 -15.96 -4.42
CA ASP A 91 13.54 -15.45 -4.18
C ASP A 91 13.51 -14.12 -3.41
N HIS A 92 12.58 -13.22 -3.76
CA HIS A 92 12.35 -11.96 -3.03
C HIS A 92 11.89 -12.23 -1.60
N LEU A 93 10.90 -13.10 -1.42
CA LEU A 93 10.38 -13.47 -0.09
C LEU A 93 11.46 -14.09 0.81
N ARG A 94 12.31 -14.97 0.26
CA ARG A 94 13.42 -15.57 1.00
C ARG A 94 14.56 -14.58 1.27
N GLY A 95 14.87 -13.72 0.30
CA GLY A 95 15.86 -12.66 0.44
C GLY A 95 15.49 -11.67 1.55
N PHE A 96 14.24 -11.21 1.55
CA PHE A 96 13.72 -10.25 2.54
C PHE A 96 13.84 -10.76 3.98
N ARG A 97 13.63 -12.07 4.19
CA ARG A 97 13.79 -12.71 5.51
C ARG A 97 15.19 -12.54 6.10
N SER A 98 16.22 -12.49 5.27
CA SER A 98 17.62 -12.38 5.72
C SER A 98 18.02 -10.95 6.11
N LEU A 99 17.19 -9.95 5.80
CA LEU A 99 17.48 -8.55 6.07
C LEU A 99 17.28 -8.23 7.56
N HIS A 100 18.15 -7.39 8.10
CA HIS A 100 17.99 -6.86 9.45
C HIS A 100 16.90 -5.77 9.47
N LYS A 101 16.32 -5.52 10.66
CA LYS A 101 15.15 -4.65 10.82
C LYS A 101 15.34 -3.22 10.31
N LEU A 102 16.52 -2.62 10.46
CA LEU A 102 16.79 -1.28 9.95
C LEU A 102 16.68 -1.19 8.43
N LYS A 103 17.33 -2.10 7.70
CA LYS A 103 17.18 -2.20 6.25
C LYS A 103 15.75 -2.49 5.81
N LYS A 104 15.01 -3.34 6.54
CA LYS A 104 13.57 -3.56 6.27
C LYS A 104 12.77 -2.27 6.42
N ALA A 105 13.00 -1.52 7.49
CA ALA A 105 12.33 -0.23 7.73
C ALA A 105 12.69 0.81 6.65
N ALA A 106 13.97 0.89 6.27
CA ALA A 106 14.41 1.74 5.16
C ALA A 106 13.73 1.38 3.83
N LEU A 107 13.69 0.09 3.47
CA LEU A 107 13.00 -0.37 2.27
C LEU A 107 11.50 -0.06 2.32
N HIS A 108 10.86 -0.15 3.48
CA HIS A 108 9.46 0.19 3.64
C HIS A 108 9.20 1.67 3.39
N VAL A 109 10.07 2.55 3.91
CA VAL A 109 10.01 3.99 3.62
C VAL A 109 10.21 4.25 2.12
N ILE A 110 11.17 3.57 1.48
CA ILE A 110 11.38 3.69 0.03
C ILE A 110 10.10 3.30 -0.72
N ALA A 111 9.53 2.14 -0.39
CA ALA A 111 8.32 1.63 -1.01
C ALA A 111 7.15 2.63 -0.96
N TRP A 112 7.01 3.35 0.16
CA TRP A 112 5.99 4.39 0.34
C TRP A 112 6.14 5.58 -0.63
N HIS A 113 7.36 5.87 -1.06
CA HIS A 113 7.69 7.03 -1.90
C HIS A 113 7.86 6.68 -3.38
N LEU A 114 7.67 5.42 -3.78
CA LEU A 114 7.76 5.02 -5.18
C LEU A 114 6.58 5.54 -5.99
N GLU A 115 6.86 5.89 -7.24
CA GLU A 115 5.81 6.25 -8.19
C GLU A 115 5.13 5.02 -8.77
N GLU A 116 3.86 5.16 -9.14
CA GLU A 116 3.04 4.10 -9.76
C GLU A 116 3.73 3.46 -10.99
N SER A 117 4.48 4.27 -11.76
CA SER A 117 5.23 3.82 -12.95
C SER A 117 6.33 2.81 -12.62
N GLN A 118 6.89 2.87 -11.42
CA GLN A 118 8.00 2.03 -10.97
C GLN A 118 7.51 0.69 -10.39
N ILE A 119 6.22 0.60 -10.06
CA ILE A 119 5.62 -0.54 -9.36
C ILE A 119 4.54 -1.24 -10.18
N GLU A 120 4.36 -0.93 -11.47
CA GLU A 120 3.29 -1.52 -12.31
C GLU A 120 3.30 -3.07 -12.27
N THR A 121 4.49 -3.69 -12.41
CA THR A 121 4.64 -5.15 -12.39
C THR A 121 4.37 -5.75 -11.00
N VAL A 122 4.81 -5.05 -9.95
CA VAL A 122 4.59 -5.43 -8.56
C VAL A 122 3.10 -5.35 -8.21
N ARG A 123 2.44 -4.28 -8.65
CA ARG A 123 0.99 -4.08 -8.51
C ARG A 123 0.20 -5.20 -9.18
N ASP A 124 0.53 -5.52 -10.44
CA ASP A 124 -0.18 -6.55 -11.18
C ASP A 124 -0.01 -7.93 -10.50
N THR A 125 1.19 -8.21 -9.97
CA THR A 125 1.46 -9.41 -9.16
C THR A 125 0.63 -9.42 -7.87
N PHE A 126 0.59 -8.30 -7.14
CA PHE A 126 -0.21 -8.17 -5.91
C PHE A 126 -1.69 -8.41 -6.19
N MET A 127 -2.24 -7.81 -7.24
CA MET A 127 -3.65 -7.96 -7.61
C MET A 127 -3.99 -9.40 -8.04
N GLU A 128 -3.05 -10.13 -8.65
CA GLU A 128 -3.26 -11.55 -8.96
C GLU A 128 -3.27 -12.42 -7.69
N LEU A 129 -2.42 -12.11 -6.71
CA LEU A 129 -2.40 -12.79 -5.43
C LEU A 129 -3.63 -12.47 -4.59
N ASN A 130 -4.10 -11.21 -4.60
CA ASN A 130 -5.20 -10.71 -3.77
C ASN A 130 -6.57 -11.10 -4.36
N THR A 131 -6.86 -12.39 -4.43
CA THR A 131 -8.13 -12.90 -4.97
C THR A 131 -9.37 -12.35 -4.27
N GLY A 132 -9.28 -11.97 -2.99
CA GLY A 132 -10.36 -11.33 -2.24
C GLY A 132 -10.69 -9.88 -2.64
N GLY A 133 -9.78 -9.20 -3.34
CA GLY A 133 -9.91 -7.79 -3.74
C GLY A 133 -10.03 -6.77 -2.61
N ASP A 134 -9.66 -7.13 -1.37
CA ASP A 134 -9.70 -6.25 -0.19
C ASP A 134 -8.42 -5.42 0.01
N GLY A 135 -7.40 -5.63 -0.82
CA GLY A 135 -6.13 -4.91 -0.74
C GLY A 135 -5.21 -5.41 0.39
N LEU A 136 -5.50 -6.58 0.95
CA LEU A 136 -4.72 -7.25 1.99
C LEU A 136 -4.43 -8.68 1.55
N LEU A 137 -3.17 -9.11 1.65
CA LEU A 137 -2.78 -10.48 1.33
C LEU A 137 -2.77 -11.34 2.59
N ARG A 138 -3.66 -12.34 2.60
CA ARG A 138 -3.72 -13.35 3.67
C ARG A 138 -2.79 -14.51 3.38
N LEU A 139 -2.45 -15.29 4.42
CA LEU A 139 -1.60 -16.47 4.28
C LEU A 139 -2.19 -17.48 3.28
N SER A 140 -3.51 -17.63 3.25
CA SER A 140 -4.20 -18.50 2.29
C SER A 140 -4.02 -18.05 0.84
N GLU A 141 -4.07 -16.74 0.59
CA GLU A 141 -3.93 -16.16 -0.74
C GLU A 141 -2.48 -16.24 -1.22
N LEU A 142 -1.54 -15.87 -0.35
CA LEU A 142 -0.11 -16.03 -0.64
C LEU A 142 0.25 -17.50 -0.90
N LYS A 143 -0.29 -18.43 -0.09
CA LYS A 143 -0.10 -19.87 -0.27
C LYS A 143 -0.66 -20.37 -1.61
N SER A 144 -1.84 -19.89 -2.00
CA SER A 144 -2.46 -20.23 -3.28
C SER A 144 -1.63 -19.73 -4.46
N GLY A 145 -1.19 -18.47 -4.40
CA GLY A 145 -0.34 -17.88 -5.44
C GLY A 145 1.02 -18.56 -5.57
N VAL A 146 1.68 -18.85 -4.44
CA VAL A 146 2.94 -19.62 -4.43
C VAL A 146 2.71 -21.02 -5.02
N ALA A 147 1.62 -21.71 -4.67
CA ALA A 147 1.31 -23.01 -5.26
C ALA A 147 1.10 -22.93 -6.79
N GLN A 148 0.47 -21.86 -7.28
CA GLN A 148 0.32 -21.60 -8.71
C GLN A 148 1.68 -21.42 -9.40
N VAL A 149 2.60 -20.62 -8.83
CA VAL A 149 3.98 -20.49 -9.35
C VAL A 149 4.69 -21.85 -9.40
N LEU A 150 4.62 -22.60 -8.31
CA LEU A 150 5.33 -23.88 -8.18
C LEU A 150 4.80 -24.94 -9.17
N SER A 151 3.48 -24.96 -9.40
CA SER A 151 2.88 -25.84 -10.41
C SER A 151 3.40 -25.60 -11.83
N GLN A 152 3.83 -24.37 -12.14
CA GLN A 152 4.40 -24.00 -13.44
C GLN A 152 5.88 -24.41 -13.55
N THR A 153 6.59 -24.52 -12.42
CA THR A 153 8.01 -24.89 -12.36
C THR A 153 8.26 -26.38 -12.09
N GLY A 154 7.19 -27.16 -11.88
CA GLY A 154 7.26 -28.61 -11.61
C GLY A 154 7.60 -28.97 -10.16
N VAL A 155 7.80 -27.97 -9.30
CA VAL A 155 7.94 -28.14 -7.85
C VAL A 155 6.55 -28.25 -7.24
N LYS A 156 6.28 -29.26 -6.41
CA LYS A 156 4.92 -29.46 -5.85
C LYS A 156 4.77 -28.97 -4.42
N ASP A 157 5.87 -28.78 -3.72
CA ASP A 157 5.84 -28.51 -2.28
C ASP A 157 5.94 -27.02 -2.00
N ILE A 158 4.90 -26.52 -1.34
CA ILE A 158 4.85 -25.16 -0.80
C ILE A 158 5.95 -25.06 0.28
N PRO A 159 6.73 -23.97 0.32
CA PRO A 159 7.80 -23.83 1.29
C PRO A 159 7.26 -23.96 2.71
N ALA A 160 7.83 -24.89 3.49
CA ALA A 160 7.42 -25.11 4.88
C ALA A 160 7.61 -23.86 5.75
N ASP A 161 8.50 -22.96 5.34
CA ASP A 161 8.81 -21.70 5.99
C ASP A 161 7.93 -20.52 5.52
N LEU A 162 6.93 -20.73 4.64
CA LEU A 162 6.06 -19.65 4.14
C LEU A 162 5.35 -18.88 5.26
N LYS A 163 4.92 -19.58 6.32
CA LYS A 163 4.32 -18.93 7.49
C LYS A 163 5.32 -18.04 8.22
N GLN A 164 6.58 -18.47 8.30
CA GLN A 164 7.64 -17.66 8.92
C GLN A 164 7.99 -16.46 8.04
N ILE A 165 8.06 -16.64 6.73
CA ILE A 165 8.23 -15.55 5.77
C ILE A 165 7.15 -14.50 5.97
N MET A 166 5.89 -14.91 6.09
CA MET A 166 4.79 -13.96 6.29
C MET A 166 4.95 -13.14 7.57
N VAL A 167 5.35 -13.76 8.69
CA VAL A 167 5.64 -13.04 9.95
C VAL A 167 6.82 -12.07 9.82
N GLU A 168 7.75 -12.32 8.90
CA GLU A 168 8.93 -11.46 8.68
C GLU A 168 8.67 -10.31 7.70
N VAL A 169 7.64 -10.44 6.86
CA VAL A 169 7.18 -9.44 5.89
C VAL A 169 6.14 -8.50 6.51
N ASP A 170 5.27 -9.05 7.37
CA ASP A 170 4.30 -8.31 8.18
C ASP A 170 5.03 -7.49 9.26
N THR A 171 5.51 -6.32 8.84
CA THR A 171 6.30 -5.40 9.66
C THR A 171 5.48 -4.72 10.73
N ASN A 172 4.19 -4.48 10.45
CA ASN A 172 3.26 -3.85 11.37
C ASN A 172 2.53 -4.85 12.29
N GLY A 173 2.65 -6.16 12.07
CA GLY A 173 2.10 -7.21 12.93
C GLY A 173 0.59 -7.42 12.77
N SER A 174 -0.02 -6.91 11.69
CA SER A 174 -1.45 -7.01 11.43
C SER A 174 -1.93 -8.44 11.13
N GLY A 175 -1.00 -9.38 10.90
CA GLY A 175 -1.27 -10.77 10.52
C GLY A 175 -1.63 -10.93 9.04
N VAL A 176 -1.60 -9.85 8.27
CA VAL A 176 -1.82 -9.79 6.83
C VAL A 176 -0.70 -8.96 6.20
N ILE A 177 -0.45 -9.12 4.90
CA ILE A 177 0.54 -8.30 4.18
C ILE A 177 -0.23 -7.22 3.44
N ASP A 178 0.03 -5.95 3.77
CA ASP A 178 -0.55 -4.84 3.03
C ASP A 178 0.20 -4.56 1.70
N TYR A 179 -0.33 -3.62 0.92
CA TYR A 179 0.23 -3.29 -0.39
C TYR A 179 1.67 -2.75 -0.30
N THR A 180 1.96 -1.90 0.68
CA THR A 180 3.29 -1.30 0.87
C THR A 180 4.29 -2.37 1.33
N GLU A 181 3.90 -3.24 2.26
CA GLU A 181 4.71 -4.37 2.72
C GLU A 181 5.04 -5.33 1.57
N PHE A 182 4.08 -5.60 0.69
CA PHE A 182 4.34 -6.42 -0.50
C PHE A 182 5.32 -5.74 -1.47
N ILE A 183 5.16 -4.43 -1.74
CA ILE A 183 6.12 -3.68 -2.56
C ILE A 183 7.52 -3.75 -1.94
N THR A 184 7.61 -3.56 -0.62
CA THR A 184 8.87 -3.60 0.13
C THR A 184 9.64 -4.90 -0.13
N VAL A 185 8.94 -6.04 -0.18
CA VAL A 185 9.54 -7.34 -0.48
C VAL A 185 9.99 -7.45 -1.94
N MET A 186 9.17 -6.94 -2.85
CA MET A 186 9.37 -7.08 -4.30
C MET A 186 10.33 -6.04 -4.88
N LEU A 187 10.82 -5.10 -4.06
CA LEU A 187 11.77 -4.08 -4.48
C LEU A 187 13.09 -4.71 -4.95
N ASP A 188 13.46 -4.44 -6.20
CA ASP A 188 14.76 -4.86 -6.72
C ASP A 188 15.88 -3.97 -6.17
N LYS A 189 17.06 -4.56 -5.96
CA LYS A 189 18.26 -3.83 -5.52
C LYS A 189 18.57 -2.60 -6.36
N LYS A 190 18.36 -2.65 -7.68
CA LYS A 190 18.57 -1.50 -8.57
C LYS A 190 17.58 -0.37 -8.33
N GLN A 191 16.39 -0.65 -7.81
CA GLN A 191 15.38 0.36 -7.52
C GLN A 191 15.70 1.05 -6.19
N TYR A 192 15.93 0.29 -5.12
CA TYR A 192 16.15 0.88 -3.80
C TYR A 192 17.56 1.45 -3.60
N MET A 193 18.55 1.06 -4.42
CA MET A 193 19.91 1.63 -4.36
C MET A 193 20.06 2.94 -5.14
N GLN A 194 18.99 3.45 -5.75
CA GLN A 194 19.01 4.78 -6.37
C GLN A 194 19.26 5.83 -5.28
N GLU A 195 20.12 6.79 -5.57
CA GLU A 195 20.52 7.80 -4.59
C GLU A 195 19.33 8.58 -4.03
N GLU A 196 18.36 8.96 -4.88
CA GLU A 196 17.13 9.64 -4.46
C GLU A 196 16.27 8.79 -3.52
N ALA A 197 16.18 7.48 -3.75
CA ALA A 197 15.45 6.56 -2.89
C ALA A 197 16.14 6.39 -1.53
N CYS A 198 17.47 6.26 -1.53
CA CYS A 198 18.23 6.20 -0.28
C CYS A 198 18.13 7.51 0.51
N TRP A 199 18.16 8.67 -0.16
CA TRP A 199 17.98 9.97 0.50
C TRP A 199 16.57 10.14 1.08
N SER A 200 15.52 9.71 0.36
CA SER A 200 14.16 9.79 0.88
C SER A 200 13.99 8.93 2.13
N ALA A 201 14.58 7.73 2.12
CA ALA A 201 14.63 6.87 3.30
C ALA A 201 15.39 7.55 4.44
N PHE A 202 16.62 7.99 4.19
CA PHE A 202 17.48 8.61 5.20
C PHE A 202 16.78 9.78 5.91
N ARG A 203 16.15 10.69 5.15
CA ARG A 203 15.39 11.83 5.70
C ARG A 203 14.13 11.47 6.46
N ALA A 204 13.61 10.26 6.31
CA ALA A 204 12.52 9.79 7.16
C ALA A 204 13.02 9.31 8.53
N PHE A 205 14.31 8.93 8.61
CA PHE A 205 14.98 8.61 9.86
C PHE A 205 15.53 9.86 10.55
N ASP A 206 16.26 10.70 9.81
CA ASP A 206 16.78 12.00 10.25
C ASP A 206 15.63 13.01 10.37
N ARG A 207 15.09 13.15 11.59
CA ARG A 207 13.87 13.94 11.88
C ARG A 207 14.19 15.39 12.15
N ASP A 208 15.36 15.68 12.71
CA ASP A 208 15.78 17.05 12.99
C ASP A 208 16.54 17.70 11.81
N GLY A 209 16.95 16.90 10.82
CA GLY A 209 17.54 17.35 9.58
C GLY A 209 19.01 17.74 9.71
N ASP A 210 19.72 17.21 10.71
CA ASP A 210 21.14 17.51 10.95
C ASP A 210 22.09 16.76 9.99
N GLY A 211 21.54 15.87 9.15
CA GLY A 211 22.28 15.08 8.17
C GLY A 211 22.84 13.77 8.72
N LYS A 212 22.42 13.37 9.92
CA LYS A 212 22.78 12.12 10.60
C LYS A 212 21.54 11.48 11.23
N ILE A 213 21.62 10.19 11.53
CA ILE A 213 20.57 9.48 12.26
C ILE A 213 21.09 9.15 13.65
N SER A 214 20.58 9.85 14.64
CA SER A 214 20.90 9.61 16.04
C SER A 214 20.28 8.30 16.55
N MET A 215 20.81 7.78 17.65
CA MET A 215 20.21 6.63 18.35
C MET A 215 18.73 6.87 18.70
N GLN A 216 18.37 8.09 19.07
CA GLN A 216 17.01 8.42 19.49
C GLN A 216 16.03 8.40 18.31
N GLU A 217 16.45 8.93 17.16
CA GLU A 217 15.67 8.89 15.93
C GLU A 217 15.51 7.47 15.40
N LEU A 218 16.60 6.69 15.44
CA LEU A 218 16.57 5.27 15.12
C LEU A 218 15.57 4.51 16.02
N GLU A 219 15.58 4.79 17.33
CA GLU A 219 14.59 4.24 18.26
C GLU A 219 13.16 4.66 17.92
N GLN A 220 12.94 5.93 17.57
CA GLN A 220 11.61 6.45 17.24
C GLN A 220 11.04 5.84 15.97
N VAL A 221 11.86 5.55 14.95
CA VAL A 221 11.38 4.92 13.72
C VAL A 221 11.18 3.42 13.91
N LEU A 222 12.11 2.74 14.57
CA LEU A 222 12.03 1.28 14.78
C LEU A 222 11.03 0.85 15.87
N ASN A 223 10.60 1.78 16.72
CA ASN A 223 9.56 1.57 17.73
C ASN A 223 8.32 2.44 17.50
N GLY A 224 8.23 3.14 16.37
CA GLY A 224 7.10 4.00 16.02
C GLY A 224 5.88 3.21 15.51
N ASP A 225 4.80 3.94 15.19
CA ASP A 225 3.45 3.41 14.91
C ASP A 225 3.36 2.35 13.79
N HIS A 226 4.42 2.14 13.00
CA HIS A 226 4.48 1.18 11.90
C HIS A 226 5.30 -0.09 12.20
N VAL A 227 5.93 -0.19 13.39
CA VAL A 227 6.76 -1.34 13.78
C VAL A 227 6.42 -1.75 15.22
N GLU A 228 5.39 -2.60 15.38
CA GLU A 228 4.84 -2.89 16.71
C GLU A 228 5.75 -3.74 17.61
N LYS A 229 6.65 -4.56 17.05
CA LYS A 229 7.67 -5.23 17.86
C LYS A 229 8.80 -4.26 18.15
N ALA A 230 8.54 -3.40 19.14
CA ALA A 230 9.53 -2.54 19.76
C ALA A 230 10.83 -3.33 19.88
N MET A 231 11.84 -2.88 19.14
CA MET A 231 13.15 -3.44 19.29
C MET A 231 13.62 -3.07 20.69
N GLY A 232 13.90 -4.09 21.51
CA GLY A 232 14.51 -3.84 22.81
C GLY A 232 15.78 -3.00 22.61
N GLN A 233 16.03 -2.05 23.50
CA GLN A 233 17.17 -1.12 23.39
C GLN A 233 18.51 -1.83 23.09
N GLN A 234 18.71 -3.06 23.59
CA GLN A 234 19.89 -3.86 23.27
C GLN A 234 20.01 -4.23 21.78
N ALA A 235 18.90 -4.56 21.13
CA ALA A 235 18.87 -4.88 19.71
C ALA A 235 19.13 -3.62 18.86
N ILE A 236 18.60 -2.47 19.25
CA ILE A 236 18.85 -1.19 18.56
C ILE A 236 20.31 -0.78 18.72
N LYS A 237 20.87 -0.90 19.94
CA LYS A 237 22.30 -0.66 20.18
C LYS A 237 23.19 -1.60 19.37
N LYS A 238 22.76 -2.84 19.16
CA LYS A 238 23.47 -3.79 18.31
C LYS A 238 23.43 -3.36 16.85
N LEU A 239 22.26 -2.97 16.34
CA LEU A 239 22.12 -2.44 14.98
C LEU A 239 22.97 -1.19 14.76
N MET A 240 22.95 -0.26 15.71
CA MET A 240 23.78 0.94 15.65
C MET A 240 25.26 0.55 15.46
N ARG A 241 25.78 -0.33 16.31
CA ARG A 241 27.18 -0.82 16.21
C ARG A 241 27.50 -1.59 14.92
N GLU A 242 26.50 -2.13 14.23
CA GLU A 242 26.69 -2.85 12.97
C GLU A 242 26.82 -1.88 11.78
N VAL A 243 26.27 -0.67 11.89
CA VAL A 243 26.22 0.32 10.80
C VAL A 243 27.20 1.48 11.04
N ASP A 244 27.23 2.01 12.26
CA ASP A 244 28.14 3.06 12.74
C ASP A 244 29.59 2.56 12.69
N SER A 245 30.26 2.87 11.59
CA SER A 245 31.59 2.41 11.24
C SER A 245 32.65 3.30 11.88
N ASN A 246 32.37 4.59 12.01
CA ASN A 246 33.26 5.57 12.61
C ASN A 246 33.18 5.62 14.15
N ARG A 247 32.13 5.01 14.74
CA ARG A 247 31.81 4.93 16.17
C ARG A 247 31.53 6.28 16.84
N ASP A 248 30.95 7.22 16.11
CA ASP A 248 30.52 8.52 16.63
C ASP A 248 29.16 8.46 17.33
N GLY A 249 28.45 7.32 17.23
CA GLY A 249 27.15 7.09 17.86
C GLY A 249 25.96 7.55 17.01
N GLU A 250 26.22 7.98 15.79
CA GLU A 250 25.26 8.44 14.79
C GLU A 250 25.47 7.64 13.49
N ILE A 251 24.52 7.71 12.56
CA ILE A 251 24.67 7.09 11.23
C ILE A 251 24.64 8.19 10.19
N ASP A 252 25.76 8.41 9.51
CA ASP A 252 25.80 9.33 8.38
C ASP A 252 25.23 8.70 7.09
N PHE A 253 24.99 9.51 6.05
CA PHE A 253 24.43 9.03 4.80
C PHE A 253 25.31 7.97 4.11
N GLN A 254 26.63 8.04 4.25
CA GLN A 254 27.55 7.08 3.65
C GLN A 254 27.46 5.71 4.36
N GLU A 255 27.38 5.71 5.68
CA GLU A 255 27.17 4.51 6.50
C GLU A 255 25.79 3.89 6.21
N PHE A 256 24.75 4.72 6.09
CA PHE A 256 23.42 4.27 5.66
C PHE A 256 23.44 3.61 4.28
N MET A 257 24.13 4.23 3.32
CA MET A 257 24.32 3.66 1.97
C MET A 257 25.07 2.33 2.00
N GLN A 258 26.07 2.19 2.89
CA GLN A 258 26.81 0.95 3.05
C GLN A 258 25.93 -0.17 3.62
N MET A 259 25.04 0.15 4.56
CA MET A 259 24.04 -0.79 5.08
C MET A 259 23.04 -1.23 3.99
N MET A 260 22.64 -0.32 3.08
CA MET A 260 21.71 -0.64 2.00
C MET A 260 22.31 -1.54 0.91
N ARG A 261 23.64 -1.55 0.74
CA ARG A 261 24.35 -2.43 -0.22
C ARG A 261 24.21 -3.92 0.10
#